data_AF-A0A1I4F8L2-F1
#
_entry.id   AF-A0A1I4F8L2-F1
#
_cell.length_a   1.000
_cell.length_b   1.000
_cell.length_c   1.000
_cell.angle_alpha   90.00
_cell.angle_beta   90.00
_cell.angle_gamma   90.00
#
_symmetry.space_group_name_H-M   'P 1'
#
loop_
_entity.id
_entity.type
_entity.pdbx_description
1 polymer ?
#
loop_
_entity_poly.entity_id
_entity_poly.type
_entity_poly.pdbx_seq_one_letter_code
_entity_poly.pdbx_strand_id
1 'polypeptide(L)'
;MSAQTTAPVVENAGAAKAAEIEAALQDQDIVGQDFERSLQTALATTGGTLLFQMRIDKDDTHEHVAAISIGTAKERRLFLVVQPADGGKLKLEPVETSDNPLARIAPAYAGLVDVFDIAA
;
A
#
# COMPACT_ATOMS: atom_id res chain seq x y z
N MET A 1 -34.01 21.71 14.32
CA MET A 1 -33.43 20.48 14.90
C MET A 1 -32.36 20.00 13.94
N SER A 2 -31.10 20.23 14.32
CA SER A 2 -29.93 19.90 13.51
C SER A 2 -29.57 18.43 13.71
N ALA A 3 -29.43 17.68 12.62
CA ALA A 3 -28.70 16.42 12.62
C ALA A 3 -27.47 16.63 11.73
N GLN A 4 -26.34 16.91 12.36
CA GLN A 4 -25.02 16.91 11.72
C GLN A 4 -24.51 15.46 11.81
N THR A 5 -24.57 14.72 10.71
CA THR A 5 -23.93 13.41 10.59
C THR A 5 -22.44 13.62 10.39
N THR A 6 -21.66 13.52 11.46
CA THR A 6 -20.19 13.55 11.45
C THR A 6 -19.65 12.17 11.05
N ALA A 7 -19.65 11.87 9.75
CA ALA A 7 -18.88 10.79 9.16
C ALA A 7 -18.64 11.07 7.67
N PRO A 8 -17.63 11.91 7.32
CA PRO A 8 -16.81 11.53 6.15
C PRO A 8 -15.32 11.91 6.23
N VAL A 9 -14.84 12.55 7.30
CA VAL A 9 -13.48 13.13 7.30
C VAL A 9 -12.38 12.05 7.38
N VAL A 10 -12.62 10.99 8.16
CA VAL A 10 -11.63 9.93 8.40
C VAL A 10 -11.52 8.98 7.21
N GLU A 11 -12.63 8.69 6.54
CA GLU A 11 -12.70 7.80 5.38
C GLU A 11 -11.97 8.37 4.15
N ASN A 12 -11.77 9.69 4.14
CA ASN A 12 -11.14 10.41 3.04
C ASN A 12 -9.61 10.52 3.19
N ALA A 13 -9.10 10.60 4.43
CA ALA A 13 -7.67 10.82 4.69
C ALA A 13 -6.78 9.66 4.20
N GLY A 14 -7.19 8.41 4.42
CA GLY A 14 -6.46 7.24 3.94
C GLY A 14 -6.47 7.11 2.41
N ALA A 15 -7.57 7.48 1.76
CA ALA A 15 -7.68 7.49 0.29
C ALA A 15 -6.84 8.63 -0.34
N ALA A 16 -6.83 9.81 0.28
CA ALA A 16 -5.99 10.93 -0.18
C ALA A 16 -4.50 10.57 -0.13
N LYS A 17 -4.04 9.99 0.99
CA LYS A 17 -2.66 9.51 1.13
C LYS A 17 -2.32 8.39 0.16
N ALA A 18 -3.24 7.48 -0.10
CA ALA A 18 -3.06 6.44 -1.11
C ALA A 18 -2.84 7.05 -2.50
N ALA A 19 -3.65 8.04 -2.89
CA ALA A 19 -3.48 8.76 -4.15
C ALA A 19 -2.16 9.54 -4.23
N GLU A 20 -1.68 10.13 -3.12
CA GLU A 20 -0.37 10.78 -3.05
C GLU A 20 0.78 9.79 -3.26
N ILE A 21 0.70 8.61 -2.64
CA ILE A 21 1.69 7.53 -2.85
C ILE A 21 1.66 7.05 -4.29
N GLU A 22 0.48 6.79 -4.84
CA GLU A 22 0.33 6.35 -6.24
C GLU A 22 0.92 7.38 -7.21
N ALA A 23 0.64 8.68 -7.00
CA ALA A 23 1.21 9.75 -7.80
C ALA A 23 2.73 9.84 -7.67
N ALA A 24 3.27 9.76 -6.45
CA ALA A 24 4.73 9.78 -6.20
C ALA A 24 5.45 8.58 -6.84
N LEU A 25 4.77 7.44 -6.95
CA LEU A 25 5.27 6.25 -7.63
C LEU A 25 5.17 6.34 -9.15
N GLN A 26 4.13 6.99 -9.69
CA GLN A 26 3.97 7.14 -11.14
C GLN A 26 4.89 8.19 -11.78
N ASP A 27 5.33 9.19 -11.01
CA ASP A 27 6.30 10.20 -11.47
C ASP A 27 7.73 9.65 -11.59
N GLN A 28 8.02 8.57 -10.86
CA GLN A 28 9.28 7.87 -10.94
C GLN A 28 9.17 6.82 -12.06
N ASP A 29 10.08 6.84 -13.03
CA ASP A 29 10.18 5.82 -14.08
C ASP A 29 10.74 4.53 -13.44
N ILE A 30 9.88 3.81 -12.71
CA ILE A 30 10.28 2.70 -11.84
C ILE A 30 10.52 1.46 -12.71
N VAL A 31 11.79 1.20 -13.01
CA VAL A 31 12.22 -0.03 -13.68
C VAL A 31 12.77 -1.01 -12.64
N GLY A 32 12.12 -2.16 -12.46
CA GLY A 32 12.63 -3.31 -11.71
C GLY A 32 13.27 -2.99 -10.35
N GLN A 33 14.60 -3.04 -10.26
CA GLN A 33 15.39 -2.90 -9.01
C GLN A 33 15.13 -1.62 -8.21
N ASP A 34 14.47 -0.61 -8.78
CA ASP A 34 14.09 0.61 -8.08
C ASP A 34 12.73 0.55 -7.40
N PHE A 35 11.92 -0.51 -7.60
CA PHE A 35 10.60 -0.64 -6.98
C PHE A 35 10.64 -0.48 -5.45
N GLU A 36 11.53 -1.22 -4.79
CA GLU A 36 11.67 -1.17 -3.34
C GLU A 36 12.08 0.23 -2.85
N ARG A 37 13.07 0.84 -3.52
CA ARG A 37 13.61 2.16 -3.16
C ARG A 37 12.57 3.25 -3.35
N SER A 38 11.87 3.25 -4.48
CA SER A 38 10.82 4.22 -4.76
C SER A 38 9.65 4.07 -3.81
N LEU A 39 9.28 2.82 -3.48
CA LEU A 39 8.25 2.54 -2.48
C LEU A 39 8.64 3.05 -1.09
N GLN A 40 9.85 2.75 -0.62
CA GLN A 40 10.34 3.26 0.67
C GLN A 40 10.34 4.80 0.71
N THR A 41 10.74 5.45 -0.40
CA THR A 41 10.77 6.92 -0.51
C THR A 41 9.36 7.52 -0.44
N ALA A 42 8.40 6.93 -1.17
CA ALA A 42 7.00 7.35 -1.13
C ALA A 42 6.39 7.18 0.26
N LEU A 43 6.61 6.01 0.88
CA LEU A 43 6.09 5.71 2.22
C LEU A 43 6.67 6.63 3.30
N ALA A 44 7.98 6.93 3.24
CA ALA A 44 8.63 7.86 4.16
C ALA A 44 8.06 9.28 4.06
N THR A 45 7.61 9.69 2.86
CA THR A 45 7.05 11.02 2.62
C THR A 45 5.59 11.12 3.07
N THR A 46 4.79 10.09 2.85
CA THR A 46 3.33 10.12 3.11
C THR A 46 2.94 9.53 4.48
N GLY A 47 3.89 8.90 5.18
CA GLY A 47 3.67 8.26 6.48
C GLY A 47 2.93 6.92 6.35
N GLY A 48 3.35 6.11 5.39
CA GLY A 48 2.92 4.72 5.25
C GLY A 48 3.97 3.75 5.78
N THR A 49 3.55 2.53 6.06
CA THR A 49 4.42 1.44 6.55
C THR A 49 4.42 0.29 5.56
N LEU A 50 5.60 -0.20 5.20
CA LEU A 50 5.74 -1.42 4.39
C LEU A 50 5.46 -2.64 5.28
N LEU A 51 4.56 -3.51 4.85
CA LEU A 51 4.23 -4.75 5.56
C LEU A 51 5.03 -5.93 5.03
N PHE A 52 5.03 -6.10 3.72
CA PHE A 52 5.87 -7.04 3.00
C PHE A 52 6.05 -6.62 1.55
N GLN A 53 7.05 -7.19 0.91
CA GLN A 53 7.28 -7.11 -0.53
C GLN A 53 7.60 -8.49 -1.06
N MET A 54 7.10 -8.81 -2.26
CA MET A 54 7.39 -10.04 -2.98
C MET A 54 7.65 -9.75 -4.45
N ARG A 55 8.53 -10.55 -5.02
CA ARG A 55 8.70 -10.69 -6.46
C ARG A 55 8.11 -12.04 -6.85
N ILE A 56 7.15 -12.03 -7.77
CA ILE A 56 6.52 -13.23 -8.31
C ILE A 56 7.07 -13.43 -9.72
N ASP A 57 7.85 -14.48 -9.89
CA ASP A 57 8.33 -14.90 -11.20
C ASP A 57 7.28 -15.82 -11.84
N LYS A 58 6.72 -15.39 -12.97
CA LYS A 58 5.82 -16.21 -13.78
C LYS A 58 6.32 -16.22 -15.22
N ASP A 59 6.77 -17.38 -15.66
CA ASP A 59 7.43 -17.57 -16.96
C ASP A 59 8.59 -16.55 -17.10
N ASP A 60 8.65 -15.81 -18.21
CA ASP A 60 9.65 -14.76 -18.48
C ASP A 60 9.26 -13.38 -17.92
N THR A 61 8.25 -13.32 -17.04
CA THR A 61 7.72 -12.06 -16.52
C THR A 61 7.89 -11.96 -15.00
N HIS A 62 8.19 -10.75 -14.51
CA HIS A 62 8.45 -10.48 -13.10
C HIS A 62 7.45 -9.46 -12.57
N GLU A 63 6.53 -9.90 -11.72
CA GLU A 63 5.59 -9.02 -11.03
C GLU A 63 6.17 -8.63 -9.67
N HIS A 64 6.18 -7.34 -9.34
CA HIS A 64 6.51 -6.88 -7.99
C HIS A 64 5.21 -6.50 -7.26
N VAL A 65 5.01 -7.07 -6.08
CA VAL A 65 3.87 -6.75 -5.23
C VAL A 65 4.34 -6.39 -3.84
N ALA A 66 3.86 -5.29 -3.30
CA ALA A 66 4.04 -4.93 -1.91
C ALA A 66 2.71 -4.69 -1.22
N ALA A 67 2.61 -5.09 0.05
CA ALA A 67 1.52 -4.67 0.91
C ALA A 67 2.00 -3.53 1.80
N ILE A 68 1.20 -2.48 1.87
CA ILE A 68 1.47 -1.31 2.69
C ILE A 68 0.29 -1.03 3.60
N SER A 69 0.58 -0.34 4.71
CA SER A 69 -0.45 0.23 5.58
C SER A 69 -0.33 1.74 5.62
N ILE A 70 -1.46 2.43 5.59
CA ILE A 70 -1.53 3.89 5.70
C ILE A 70 -2.42 4.24 6.89
N GLY A 71 -1.91 5.10 7.77
CA GLY A 71 -2.59 5.48 9.00
C GLY A 71 -2.28 4.56 10.18
N THR A 72 -2.91 4.82 11.33
CA THR A 72 -2.60 4.13 12.60
C THR A 72 -3.85 3.51 13.22
N ALA A 73 -3.63 2.41 13.96
CA ALA A 73 -4.65 1.74 14.76
C ALA A 73 -5.98 1.51 14.00
N LYS A 74 -7.08 2.13 14.46
CA LYS A 74 -8.44 1.92 13.93
C LYS A 74 -8.71 2.58 12.58
N GLU A 75 -7.84 3.49 12.15
CA GLU A 75 -7.96 4.22 10.89
C GLU A 75 -6.99 3.70 9.83
N ARG A 76 -6.23 2.65 10.16
CA ARG A 76 -5.31 2.02 9.23
C ARG A 76 -6.08 1.40 8.08
N ARG A 77 -5.61 1.69 6.86
CA ARG A 77 -6.02 1.03 5.63
C ARG A 77 -4.86 0.27 5.03
N LEU A 78 -5.19 -0.84 4.37
CA LEU A 78 -4.21 -1.70 3.74
C LEU A 78 -4.36 -1.61 2.23
N PHE A 79 -3.22 -1.50 1.54
CA PHE A 79 -3.18 -1.42 0.09
C PHE A 79 -2.14 -2.40 -0.45
N LEU A 80 -2.39 -2.89 -1.65
CA LEU A 80 -1.39 -3.54 -2.48
C LEU A 80 -0.86 -2.54 -3.50
N VAL A 81 0.46 -2.44 -3.58
CA VAL A 81 1.18 -1.80 -4.67
C VAL A 81 1.60 -2.89 -5.63
N VAL A 82 1.08 -2.86 -6.86
CA VAL A 82 1.35 -3.87 -7.89
C VAL A 82 2.09 -3.21 -9.05
N GLN A 83 3.27 -3.75 -9.37
CA GLN A 83 3.96 -3.51 -10.63
C GLN A 83 3.68 -4.67 -11.58
N PRO A 84 2.87 -4.45 -12.61
CA PRO A 84 2.61 -5.46 -13.62
C PRO A 84 3.90 -5.90 -14.31
N ALA A 85 3.93 -7.18 -14.67
CA ALA A 85 5.12 -7.83 -15.17
C ALA A 85 5.56 -7.38 -16.59
N ASP A 86 4.70 -6.64 -17.29
CA ASP A 86 4.98 -5.99 -18.58
C ASP A 86 5.64 -4.61 -18.44
N GLY A 87 6.00 -4.20 -17.22
CA GLY A 87 6.51 -2.85 -16.96
C GLY A 87 5.42 -1.78 -17.04
N GLY A 88 4.14 -2.19 -16.96
CA GLY A 88 3.00 -1.29 -16.91
C GLY A 88 3.03 -0.37 -15.68
N LYS A 89 2.14 0.62 -15.70
CA LYS A 89 2.00 1.57 -14.59
C LYS A 89 1.71 0.84 -13.28
N LEU A 90 2.37 1.31 -12.23
CA LEU A 90 2.07 0.91 -10.86
C LEU A 90 0.61 1.17 -10.53
N LYS A 91 0.00 0.21 -9.85
CA LYS A 91 -1.37 0.28 -9.38
C LYS A 91 -1.40 0.18 -7.88
N LEU A 92 -2.24 1.00 -7.26
CA LEU A 92 -2.54 0.89 -5.84
C LEU A 92 -3.97 0.38 -5.67
N GLU A 93 -4.12 -0.76 -5.00
CA GLU A 93 -5.40 -1.44 -4.83
C GLU A 93 -5.74 -1.60 -3.34
N PRO A 94 -6.96 -1.24 -2.89
CA PRO A 94 -7.40 -1.54 -1.54
C PRO A 94 -7.46 -3.05 -1.32
N VAL A 95 -6.92 -3.52 -0.19
CA VAL A 95 -6.92 -4.95 0.16
C VAL A 95 -8.33 -5.52 0.28
N GLU A 96 -9.30 -4.69 0.69
CA GLU A 96 -10.69 -5.08 0.90
C GLU A 96 -11.41 -5.42 -0.41
N THR A 97 -10.94 -4.89 -1.54
CA THR A 97 -11.57 -5.03 -2.86
C THR A 97 -10.66 -5.65 -3.91
N SER A 98 -9.42 -6.02 -3.57
CA SER A 98 -8.47 -6.61 -4.51
C SER A 98 -8.70 -8.12 -4.67
N ASP A 99 -8.69 -8.58 -5.91
CA ASP A 99 -8.72 -10.00 -6.27
C ASP A 99 -7.34 -10.66 -6.17
N ASN A 100 -6.27 -9.88 -5.92
CA ASN A 100 -4.93 -10.43 -5.77
C ASN A 100 -4.85 -11.33 -4.53
N PRO A 101 -4.42 -12.60 -4.64
CA PRO A 101 -4.34 -13.52 -3.50
C PRO A 101 -3.53 -12.99 -2.32
N LEU A 102 -2.55 -12.13 -2.59
CA LEU A 102 -1.70 -11.51 -1.56
C LEU A 102 -2.46 -10.53 -0.67
N ALA A 103 -3.60 -10.01 -1.12
CA ALA A 103 -4.48 -9.17 -0.31
C ALA A 103 -4.92 -9.90 0.97
N ARG A 104 -5.16 -11.22 0.86
CA ARG A 104 -5.67 -12.05 1.96
C ARG A 104 -4.68 -12.22 3.12
N ILE A 105 -3.38 -12.05 2.86
CA ILE A 105 -2.34 -12.21 3.88
C ILE A 105 -1.87 -10.88 4.46
N ALA A 106 -2.17 -9.74 3.81
CA ALA A 106 -1.79 -8.41 4.29
C ALA A 106 -2.26 -8.08 5.71
N PRO A 107 -3.50 -8.42 6.14
CA PRO A 107 -3.93 -8.18 7.52
C PRO A 107 -3.10 -8.91 8.58
N ALA A 108 -2.61 -10.12 8.26
CA ALA A 108 -1.78 -10.88 9.18
C ALA A 108 -0.42 -10.20 9.40
N TYR A 109 0.20 -9.69 8.33
CA TYR A 109 1.45 -8.91 8.44
C TYR A 109 1.25 -7.58 9.16
N ALA A 110 0.12 -6.90 8.95
CA ALA A 110 -0.21 -5.70 9.72
C ALA A 110 -0.27 -5.99 11.23
N GLY A 111 -0.89 -7.11 11.61
CA GLY A 111 -0.91 -7.55 13.01
C GLY A 111 0.47 -7.91 13.56
N LEU A 112 1.37 -8.47 12.76
CA LEU A 112 2.75 -8.73 13.17
C LEU A 112 3.53 -7.43 13.41
N VAL A 113 3.43 -6.47 12.50
CA VAL A 113 4.08 -5.16 12.64
C VAL A 113 3.59 -4.46 13.91
N ASP A 114 2.29 -4.52 14.23
CA ASP A 114 1.78 -3.95 15.48
C ASP A 114 2.43 -4.55 16.73
N VAL A 115 2.65 -5.86 16.76
CA VAL A 115 3.32 -6.53 17.88
C VAL A 115 4.78 -6.12 17.97
N PHE A 116 5.49 -6.02 16.84
CA PHE A 116 6.91 -5.68 16.81
C PHE A 116 7.17 -4.20 17.07
N ASP A 117 6.30 -3.30 16.62
CA ASP A 117 6.41 -1.86 16.90
C ASP A 117 6.16 -1.54 18.39
N ILE A 118 5.34 -2.33 19.08
CA ILE A 118 5.16 -2.21 20.54
C ILE A 118 6.38 -2.73 21.31
N ALA A 119 7.21 -3.58 20.69
CA ALA A 119 8.38 -4.20 21.29
C ALA A 119 9.71 -3.45 21.06
N ALA A 120 9.69 -2.35 20.29
CA ALA A 120 10.83 -1.50 19.95
C ALA A 120 10.87 -0.20 20.76
#